data_AF-A0A8J2NGH0-F1
#
_entry.id   AF-A0A8J2NGH0-F1
#
_cell.length_a   1.000
_cell.length_b   1.000
_cell.length_c   1.000
_cell.angle_alpha   90.00
_cell.angle_beta   90.00
_cell.angle_gamma   90.00
#
_symmetry.space_group_name_H-M   'P 1'
#
loop_
_entity.id
_entity.type
_entity.pdbx_description
1 polymer ?
#
loop_
_entity_poly.entity_id
_entity_poly.type
_entity_poly.pdbx_seq_one_letter_code
_entity_poly.pdbx_strand_id
1 'polypeptide(L)'
;MLSVHEICQLRDSDRFKQVVTSLEEYSARQRTGDELSGPVEADPEYQLIVNANSLAVELDNEINTVHKFTRDKYNKRFPELESLVVSPLEYLKTVKELGNNLDRA
;
A
#
# COMPACT_ATOMS: atom_id res chain seq x y z
N MET A 1 -20.09 0.38 13.31
CA MET A 1 -19.26 -0.52 12.51
C MET A 1 -17.97 0.21 12.23
N LEU A 2 -16.81 -0.41 12.44
CA LEU A 2 -15.53 0.17 12.03
C LEU A 2 -15.50 0.29 10.49
N SER A 3 -15.09 1.46 10.00
CA SER A 3 -14.86 1.77 8.59
C SER A 3 -13.42 1.42 8.20
N VAL A 4 -13.19 1.10 6.92
CA VAL A 4 -11.82 0.90 6.39
C VAL A 4 -10.95 2.15 6.56
N HIS A 5 -11.57 3.33 6.52
CA HIS A 5 -10.87 4.62 6.70
C HIS A 5 -10.47 4.88 8.17
N GLU A 6 -11.06 4.17 9.13
CA GLU A 6 -10.67 4.26 10.54
C GLU A 6 -9.50 3.33 10.89
N ILE A 7 -9.29 2.28 10.08
CA ILE A 7 -8.22 1.28 10.28
C ILE A 7 -6.99 1.52 9.39
N CYS A 8 -7.14 2.29 8.31
CA CYS A 8 -6.06 2.64 7.40
C CYS A 8 -6.06 4.15 7.19
N GLN A 9 -4.98 4.80 7.61
CA GLN A 9 -4.83 6.25 7.59
C GLN A 9 -3.61 6.69 6.78
N LEU A 10 -2.72 5.75 6.40
CA LEU A 10 -1.46 6.08 5.74
C LEU A 10 -1.70 6.79 4.41
N ARG A 11 -2.65 6.33 3.60
CA ARG A 11 -3.00 6.95 2.31
C ARG A 11 -3.38 8.43 2.45
N ASP A 12 -4.12 8.76 3.51
CA ASP A 12 -4.60 10.12 3.74
C ASP A 12 -3.60 10.99 4.50
N SER A 13 -2.53 10.38 5.04
CA SER A 13 -1.48 11.07 5.77
C SER A 13 -0.73 12.08 4.90
N ASP A 14 -0.40 13.23 5.47
CA ASP A 14 0.35 14.27 4.75
C ASP A 14 1.75 13.79 4.35
N ARG A 15 2.37 12.94 5.17
CA ARG A 15 3.67 12.32 4.87
C ARG A 15 3.61 11.48 3.59
N PHE A 16 2.57 10.67 3.42
CA PHE A 16 2.41 9.85 2.21
C PHE A 16 2.28 10.73 0.96
N LYS A 17 1.43 11.77 1.02
CA LYS A 17 1.25 12.73 -0.08
C LYS A 17 2.57 13.43 -0.43
N GLN A 18 3.28 13.93 0.59
CA GLN A 18 4.56 14.62 0.41
C GLN A 18 5.61 13.73 -0.27
N VAL A 19 5.76 12.48 0.17
CA VAL A 19 6.74 11.55 -0.43
C VAL A 19 6.37 11.19 -1.86
N VAL A 20 5.10 10.91 -2.15
CA VAL A 20 4.65 10.59 -3.51
C VAL A 20 4.86 11.78 -4.46
N THR A 21 4.47 12.99 -4.04
CA THR A 21 4.71 14.21 -4.83
C THR A 21 6.20 14.43 -5.07
N SER A 22 7.04 14.25 -4.04
CA SER A 22 8.49 14.37 -4.20
C SER A 22 9.03 13.32 -5.18
N LEU A 23 8.58 12.07 -5.10
CA LEU A 23 9.01 11.01 -6.03
C LEU A 23 8.65 11.37 -7.48
N GLU A 24 7.45 11.90 -7.72
CA GLU A 24 7.04 12.35 -9.05
C GLU A 24 7.96 13.47 -9.56
N GLU A 25 8.27 14.47 -8.73
CA GLU A 25 9.16 15.59 -9.06
C GLU A 25 10.59 15.11 -9.39
N TYR A 26 11.17 14.26 -8.55
CA TYR A 26 12.53 13.73 -8.78
C TYR A 26 12.57 12.75 -9.95
N SER A 27 11.52 11.96 -10.18
CA SER A 27 11.45 11.03 -11.33
C SER A 27 11.39 11.75 -12.68
N ALA A 28 10.82 12.96 -12.72
CA ALA A 28 10.75 13.79 -13.92
C ALA A 28 12.04 14.57 -14.18
N ARG A 29 12.90 14.72 -13.17
CA ARG A 29 14.15 15.48 -13.25
C ARG A 29 15.27 14.58 -13.77
N GLN A 30 15.88 14.95 -14.89
CA GLN A 30 17.08 14.29 -15.37
C GLN A 30 18.29 14.93 -14.66
N ARG A 31 18.91 14.21 -13.71
CA ARG A 31 20.11 14.68 -13.00
C ARG A 31 21.25 14.93 -13.99
N THR A 32 21.95 16.04 -13.79
CA THR A 32 23.25 16.27 -14.43
C THR A 32 24.35 15.84 -13.46
N GLY A 33 25.40 15.17 -13.96
CA GLY A 33 26.43 14.54 -13.11
C GLY A 33 27.21 15.47 -12.18
N ASP A 34 27.03 16.79 -12.30
CA ASP A 34 27.66 17.84 -11.50
C ASP A 34 26.93 18.13 -10.18
N GLU A 35 25.70 17.61 -9.99
CA GLU A 35 24.86 17.86 -8.81
C GLU A 35 25.18 16.94 -7.62
N LEU A 36 26.03 15.92 -7.81
CA LEU A 36 26.48 15.01 -6.77
C LEU A 36 27.78 15.51 -6.14
N SER A 37 27.66 16.38 -5.13
CA SER A 37 28.81 16.87 -4.36
C SER A 37 28.55 16.69 -2.86
N GLY A 38 29.35 15.85 -2.21
CA GLY A 38 29.25 15.52 -0.78
C GLY A 38 28.94 14.05 -0.48
N PRO A 39 28.75 13.69 0.81
CA PRO A 39 28.37 12.34 1.22
C PRO A 39 26.99 11.96 0.66
N VAL A 40 26.88 10.75 0.13
CA VAL A 40 25.65 10.24 -0.49
C VAL A 40 24.49 10.20 0.50
N GLU A 41 24.74 9.99 1.79
CA GLU A 41 23.66 9.99 2.79
C GLU A 41 23.05 11.37 3.04
N ALA A 42 23.77 12.45 2.74
CA ALA A 42 23.24 13.82 2.84
C ALA A 42 22.42 14.22 1.60
N ASP A 43 22.43 13.40 0.56
CA ASP A 43 21.72 13.68 -0.69
C ASP A 43 20.20 13.61 -0.48
N PRO A 44 19.45 14.63 -0.91
CA PRO A 44 18.00 14.67 -0.72
C PRO A 44 17.25 13.57 -1.48
N GLU A 45 17.77 13.09 -2.62
CA GLU A 45 17.17 11.97 -3.35
C GLU A 45 17.41 10.65 -2.59
N TYR A 46 18.61 10.46 -2.03
CA TYR A 46 18.88 9.30 -1.17
C TYR A 46 17.94 9.27 0.05
N GLN A 47 17.79 10.41 0.74
CA GLN A 47 16.85 10.52 1.86
C GLN A 47 15.39 10.25 1.44
N LEU A 48 14.99 10.70 0.25
CA LEU A 48 13.67 10.39 -0.31
C LEU A 48 13.48 8.88 -0.54
N ILE A 49 14.49 8.18 -1.05
CA ILE A 49 14.44 6.72 -1.26
C ILE A 49 14.29 6.00 0.08
N VAL A 50 15.05 6.39 1.11
CA VAL A 50 14.94 5.80 2.46
C VAL A 50 13.53 6.02 3.05
N ASN A 51 12.99 7.22 2.90
CA ASN A 51 11.63 7.54 3.33
C ASN A 51 10.57 6.74 2.56
N ALA A 52 10.73 6.61 1.24
CA ALA A 52 9.83 5.82 0.40
C ALA A 52 9.83 4.34 0.79
N ASN A 53 11.01 3.76 1.07
CA ASN A 53 11.12 2.38 1.55
C ASN A 53 10.43 2.18 2.90
N SER A 54 10.57 3.15 3.81
CA SER A 54 9.88 3.11 5.10
C SER A 54 8.35 3.13 4.92
N LEU A 55 7.83 3.98 4.03
CA LEU A 55 6.41 4.01 3.67
C LEU A 55 5.93 2.71 3.02
N ALA A 56 6.76 2.04 2.21
CA ALA A 56 6.41 0.76 1.60
C ALA A 56 6.14 -0.31 2.65
N VAL A 57 6.95 -0.38 3.70
CA VAL A 57 6.73 -1.31 4.83
C VAL A 57 5.43 -1.00 5.56
N GLU A 58 5.12 0.28 5.77
CA GLU A 58 3.86 0.69 6.40
C GLU A 58 2.64 0.35 5.52
N LEU A 59 2.75 0.50 4.19
CA LEU A 59 1.72 0.07 3.24
C LEU A 59 1.48 -1.44 3.31
N ASP A 60 2.52 -2.25 3.37
CA ASP A 60 2.39 -3.71 3.50
C ASP A 60 1.65 -4.10 4.79
N ASN A 61 1.89 -3.38 5.89
CA ASN A 61 1.16 -3.57 7.14
C ASN A 61 -0.32 -3.19 7.02
N GLU A 62 -0.65 -2.09 6.34
CA GLU A 62 -2.03 -1.71 6.09
C GLU A 62 -2.74 -2.71 5.16
N ILE A 63 -2.09 -3.20 4.11
CA ILE A 63 -2.64 -4.25 3.22
C ILE A 63 -3.03 -5.49 4.04
N ASN A 64 -2.16 -5.94 4.95
CA ASN A 64 -2.45 -7.05 5.84
C ASN A 64 -3.63 -6.75 6.79
N THR A 65 -3.74 -5.51 7.26
CA THR A 65 -4.84 -5.08 8.13
C THR A 65 -6.17 -5.07 7.37
N VAL A 66 -6.21 -4.53 6.15
CA VAL A 66 -7.40 -4.55 5.27
C VAL A 66 -7.79 -5.98 4.92
N HIS A 67 -6.81 -6.83 4.63
CA HIS A 67 -7.04 -8.25 4.35
C HIS A 67 -7.73 -8.95 5.52
N LYS A 68 -7.18 -8.83 6.75
CA LYS A 68 -7.80 -9.38 7.96
C LYS A 68 -9.22 -8.86 8.16
N PHE A 69 -9.41 -7.54 8.05
CA PHE A 69 -10.72 -6.92 8.22
C PHE A 69 -11.76 -7.42 7.19
N THR A 70 -11.35 -7.56 5.93
CA THR A 70 -12.21 -8.04 4.85
C THR A 70 -12.53 -9.51 5.06
N ARG A 71 -11.53 -10.32 5.39
CA ARG A 71 -11.68 -11.73 5.70
C ARG A 71 -12.66 -11.94 6.86
N ASP A 72 -12.50 -11.24 7.98
CA ASP A 72 -13.35 -11.44 9.16
C ASP A 72 -14.84 -11.13 8.85
N LYS A 73 -15.10 -10.26 7.87
CA LYS A 73 -16.45 -10.00 7.36
C LYS A 73 -16.92 -11.05 6.35
N TYR A 74 -16.07 -11.42 5.40
CA TYR A 74 -16.43 -12.30 4.27
C TYR A 74 -16.43 -13.79 4.63
N ASN A 75 -15.73 -14.18 5.69
CA ASN A 75 -15.66 -15.55 6.19
C ASN A 75 -17.05 -16.10 6.57
N LYS A 76 -17.97 -15.24 7.05
CA LYS A 76 -19.38 -15.63 7.30
C LYS A 76 -20.14 -16.07 6.06
N ARG A 77 -19.64 -15.74 4.87
CA ARG A 77 -20.29 -15.99 3.58
C ARG A 77 -19.58 -17.09 2.80
N PHE A 78 -18.26 -17.04 2.73
CA PHE A 78 -17.45 -18.03 2.01
C PHE A 78 -16.14 -18.28 2.75
N PRO A 79 -16.14 -19.11 3.81
CA PRO A 79 -14.96 -19.35 4.64
C PRO A 79 -13.83 -20.04 3.89
N GLU A 80 -14.13 -20.84 2.86
CA GLU A 80 -13.15 -21.56 2.06
C GLU A 80 -12.29 -20.62 1.20
N LEU A 81 -12.72 -19.38 0.96
CA LEU A 81 -11.94 -18.44 0.14
C LEU A 81 -10.54 -18.17 0.73
N GLU A 82 -10.40 -18.22 2.06
CA GLU A 82 -9.11 -17.99 2.73
C GLU A 82 -8.10 -19.11 2.44
N SER A 83 -8.55 -20.36 2.33
CA SER A 83 -7.66 -21.48 1.98
C SER A 83 -7.37 -21.54 0.48
N LEU A 84 -8.27 -21.01 -0.36
CA LEU A 84 -8.12 -20.99 -1.81
C LEU A 84 -7.18 -19.88 -2.29
N VAL A 85 -7.19 -18.71 -1.64
CA VAL A 85 -6.41 -17.55 -2.07
C VAL A 85 -5.53 -17.05 -0.93
N VAL A 86 -4.24 -17.42 -1.00
CA VAL A 86 -3.25 -17.12 0.05
C VAL A 86 -2.77 -15.66 -0.01
N SER A 87 -2.69 -15.07 -1.20
CA SER A 87 -2.19 -13.71 -1.39
C SER A 87 -3.22 -12.67 -0.91
N PRO A 88 -2.87 -11.75 0.00
CA PRO A 88 -3.80 -10.74 0.52
C PRO A 88 -4.45 -9.88 -0.57
N LEU A 89 -3.67 -9.42 -1.56
CA LEU A 89 -4.17 -8.57 -2.64
C LEU A 89 -5.08 -9.34 -3.59
N GLU A 90 -4.78 -10.61 -3.86
CA GLU A 90 -5.63 -11.46 -4.69
C GLU A 90 -6.93 -11.78 -3.96
N TYR A 91 -6.86 -12.08 -2.65
CA TYR A 91 -8.05 -12.31 -1.83
C TYR A 91 -9.00 -11.12 -1.90
N LEU A 92 -8.48 -9.90 -1.72
CA LEU A 92 -9.26 -8.67 -1.82
C LEU A 92 -9.89 -8.47 -3.22
N LYS A 93 -9.15 -8.79 -4.29
CA LYS A 93 -9.68 -8.73 -5.67
C LYS A 93 -10.78 -9.77 -5.89
N THR A 94 -10.60 -11.00 -5.41
CA THR A 94 -11.57 -12.08 -5.56
C THR A 94 -12.84 -11.78 -4.76
N VAL A 95 -12.73 -11.29 -3.52
CA VAL A 95 -13.89 -10.83 -2.74
C VAL A 95 -14.64 -9.73 -3.47
N LYS A 96 -13.93 -8.78 -4.10
CA LYS A 96 -14.53 -7.70 -4.89
C LYS A 96 -15.31 -8.24 -6.09
N GLU A 97 -14.79 -9.25 -6.77
CA GLU A 97 -15.43 -9.84 -7.96
C GLU A 97 -16.64 -10.71 -7.60
N LEU A 98 -16.50 -11.58 -6.58
CA LEU A 98 -17.58 -12.47 -6.12
C LEU A 98 -18.74 -11.69 -5.50
N GLY A 99 -18.41 -10.64 -4.72
CA GLY A 99 -19.41 -9.87 -3.98
C GLY A 99 -20.32 -10.78 -3.13
N ASN A 100 -21.63 -10.54 -3.16
CA ASN A 100 -22.58 -11.34 -2.38
C ASN A 100 -23.17 -12.56 -3.12
N ASN A 101 -22.97 -12.65 -4.43
CA ASN A 101 -23.60 -13.65 -5.29
C ASN A 101 -22.57 -14.69 -5.73
N LEU A 102 -22.39 -15.71 -4.90
CA LEU A 102 -21.46 -16.81 -5.16
C LEU A 102 -21.89 -17.67 -6.37
N ASP A 103 -23.17 -17.62 -6.75
CA ASP A 103 -23.73 -18.40 -7.86
C ASP A 103 -23.37 -17.86 -9.27
N ARG A 104 -22.66 -16.73 -9.35
CA ARG A 104 -22.23 -16.12 -10.62
C ARG A 104 -20.76 -16.35 -10.94
N ALA A 105 -20.05 -17.12 -10.11
CA ALA A 105 -18.65 -17.51 -10.32
C ALA A 105 -18.52 -18.71 -11.27
#